data_AF-A0A0J8QW58-F1
#
_entry.id   AF-A0A0J8QW58-F1
#
_cell.length_a   1.000
_cell.length_b   1.000
_cell.length_c   1.000
_cell.angle_alpha   90.00
_cell.angle_beta   90.00
_cell.angle_gamma   90.00
#
_symmetry.space_group_name_H-M   'P 1'
#
loop_
_entity.id
_entity.type
_entity.pdbx_description
1 polymer ?
#
loop_
_entity_poly.entity_id
_entity_poly.type
_entity_poly.pdbx_seq_one_letter_code
_entity_poly.pdbx_strand_id
1 'polypeptide(L)'
;MSNSTPTPEGVQSSSKLSPADFRITTASRSAWEFVPHARVPEGRGAIDQHRQIHAGLEKLNVYLEECKGRERELRLEELKAVMDGFGDVLWRHLDEEVRELGAEEMSKYWSLEEMRRMPM
;
A
#
# COMPACT_ATOMS: atom_id res chain seq x y z
N MET A 1 -4.22 -4.20 60.37
CA MET A 1 -3.66 -4.62 59.07
C MET A 1 -4.84 -4.89 58.15
N SER A 2 -5.32 -3.84 57.47
CA SER A 2 -6.50 -3.90 56.60
C SER A 2 -5.99 -4.03 55.16
N ASN A 3 -6.24 -5.18 54.54
CA ASN A 3 -5.88 -5.41 53.14
C ASN A 3 -7.02 -4.90 52.26
N SER A 4 -6.84 -3.72 51.67
CA SER A 4 -7.74 -3.17 50.65
C SER A 4 -7.33 -3.72 49.30
N THR A 5 -8.14 -4.58 48.72
CA THR A 5 -8.03 -5.03 47.33
C THR A 5 -8.37 -3.86 46.40
N PRO A 6 -7.54 -3.49 45.41
CA PRO A 6 -7.92 -2.48 44.43
C PRO A 6 -8.82 -3.11 43.35
N THR A 7 -9.93 -2.44 43.05
CA THR A 7 -10.81 -2.71 41.90
C THR A 7 -10.12 -2.30 40.59
N PRO A 8 -10.31 -3.01 39.47
CA PRO A 8 -9.72 -2.61 38.19
C PRO A 8 -10.45 -1.38 37.64
N GLU A 9 -9.73 -0.25 37.57
CA GLU A 9 -10.17 0.96 36.89
C GLU A 9 -10.34 0.73 35.38
N GLY A 10 -11.22 1.55 34.80
CA GLY A 10 -11.77 1.47 33.46
C GLY A 10 -10.78 1.16 32.33
N VAL A 11 -11.13 0.15 31.54
CA VAL A 11 -10.71 0.02 30.15
C VAL A 11 -11.17 1.28 29.42
N GLN A 12 -10.23 2.17 29.12
CA GLN A 12 -10.50 3.31 28.25
C GLN A 12 -10.89 2.78 26.88
N SER A 13 -12.10 3.16 26.48
CA SER A 13 -12.72 2.89 25.18
C SER A 13 -11.75 3.25 24.05
N SER A 14 -11.28 2.25 23.30
CA SER A 14 -10.64 2.48 22.01
C SER A 14 -11.55 3.37 21.17
N SER A 15 -11.03 4.53 20.79
CA SER A 15 -11.66 5.44 19.85
C SER A 15 -12.02 4.65 18.59
N LYS A 16 -13.32 4.63 18.27
CA LYS A 16 -13.82 4.07 17.01
C LYS A 16 -13.25 4.93 15.89
N LEU A 17 -12.29 4.41 15.13
CA LEU A 17 -11.93 5.03 13.86
C LEU A 17 -13.18 5.04 12.98
N SER A 18 -13.51 6.21 12.44
CA SER A 18 -14.66 6.39 11.58
C SER A 18 -14.33 5.83 10.19
N PRO A 19 -15.27 5.20 9.47
CA PRO A 19 -15.06 4.81 8.07
C PRO A 19 -14.63 5.97 7.15
N ALA A 20 -14.86 7.23 7.56
CA ALA A 20 -14.41 8.41 6.84
C ALA A 20 -12.90 8.72 6.99
N ASP A 21 -12.21 8.10 7.95
CA ASP A 21 -10.79 8.33 8.22
C ASP A 21 -9.88 7.53 7.29
N PHE A 22 -10.42 6.52 6.60
CA PHE A 22 -9.72 5.75 5.56
C PHE A 22 -10.20 6.14 4.16
N ARG A 23 -10.24 7.45 3.89
CA ARG A 23 -10.29 7.93 2.52
C ARG A 23 -8.89 7.78 1.93
N ILE A 24 -8.68 6.75 1.11
CA ILE A 24 -7.69 6.83 0.04
C ILE A 24 -8.16 7.99 -0.84
N THR A 25 -7.70 9.20 -0.50
CA THR A 25 -7.99 10.37 -1.31
C THR A 25 -7.43 10.08 -2.70
N THR A 26 -8.17 10.46 -3.73
CA THR A 26 -7.74 10.49 -5.13
C THR A 26 -6.54 11.42 -5.36
N ALA A 27 -5.86 11.87 -4.29
CA ALA A 27 -4.60 12.59 -4.27
C ALA A 27 -3.40 11.65 -4.06
N SER A 28 -3.53 10.34 -4.31
CA SER A 28 -2.38 9.54 -4.74
C SER A 28 -2.08 9.90 -6.20
N ARG A 29 -1.66 11.15 -6.43
CA ARG A 29 -0.80 11.46 -7.56
C ARG A 29 0.41 10.58 -7.34
N SER A 30 0.48 9.51 -8.11
CA SER A 30 1.56 8.55 -8.03
C SER A 30 2.89 9.28 -7.97
N ALA A 31 3.82 8.86 -7.11
CA ALA A 31 5.17 9.41 -7.03
C ALA A 31 5.83 9.59 -8.42
N TRP A 32 5.37 8.84 -9.43
CA TRP A 32 5.69 8.98 -10.85
C TRP A 32 5.39 10.34 -11.51
N GLU A 33 4.46 11.16 -11.00
CA GLU A 33 4.20 12.50 -11.55
C GLU A 33 5.32 13.50 -11.22
N PHE A 34 6.10 13.26 -10.15
CA PHE A 34 7.18 14.15 -9.70
C PHE A 34 8.57 13.72 -10.17
N VAL A 35 8.73 12.50 -10.68
CA VAL A 35 9.98 12.10 -11.32
C VAL A 35 10.00 12.70 -12.73
N PRO A 36 10.92 13.64 -13.04
CA PRO A 36 11.03 14.21 -14.37
C PRO A 36 11.23 13.05 -15.36
N HIS A 37 10.31 12.93 -16.32
CA HIS A 37 10.21 11.86 -17.32
C HIS A 37 11.44 11.75 -18.26
N ALA A 38 12.55 12.39 -17.93
CA ALA A 38 13.62 12.74 -18.85
C ALA A 38 14.89 11.90 -18.73
N ARG A 39 15.01 10.93 -17.79
CA ARG A 39 16.25 10.13 -17.69
C ARG A 39 16.12 8.62 -17.45
N VAL A 40 14.92 8.06 -17.24
CA VAL A 40 14.75 6.60 -17.11
C VAL A 40 14.16 6.04 -18.41
N PRO A 41 14.79 5.07 -19.09
CA PRO A 41 14.26 4.50 -20.33
C PRO A 41 12.97 3.69 -20.08
N GLU A 42 11.88 4.15 -20.72
CA GLU A 42 10.61 3.45 -21.05
C GLU A 42 9.94 2.54 -19.99
N GLY A 43 9.36 3.14 -18.95
CA GLY A 43 8.41 2.50 -18.03
C GLY A 43 6.97 2.32 -18.56
N ARG A 44 6.76 1.99 -19.85
CA ARG A 44 5.40 1.77 -20.38
C ARG A 44 4.71 0.55 -19.74
N GLY A 45 5.48 -0.48 -19.36
CA GLY A 45 4.96 -1.65 -18.65
C GLY A 45 4.53 -1.36 -17.22
N ALA A 46 5.23 -0.47 -16.52
CA ALA A 46 4.94 -0.13 -15.13
C ALA A 46 3.55 0.52 -14.97
N ILE A 47 3.15 1.42 -15.88
CA ILE A 47 1.84 2.10 -15.82
C ILE A 47 0.69 1.09 -15.88
N ASP A 48 0.74 0.15 -16.83
CA ASP A 48 -0.30 -0.88 -16.97
C ASP A 48 -0.29 -1.88 -15.80
N GLN A 49 0.88 -2.15 -15.22
CA GLN A 49 1.00 -2.97 -14.00
C GLN A 49 0.40 -2.25 -12.79
N HIS A 50 0.70 -0.98 -12.57
CA HIS A 50 0.08 -0.17 -11.52
C HIS A 50 -1.44 -0.18 -11.62
N ARG A 51 -1.99 -0.02 -12.83
CA ARG A 51 -3.45 -0.08 -13.04
C ARG A 51 -4.05 -1.42 -12.60
N GLN A 52 -3.38 -2.54 -12.93
CA GLN A 52 -3.83 -3.87 -12.53
C GLN A 52 -3.70 -4.11 -11.03
N ILE A 53 -2.60 -3.67 -10.42
CA ILE A 53 -2.38 -3.75 -8.98
C ILE A 53 -3.43 -2.92 -8.23
N HIS A 54 -3.71 -1.68 -8.66
CA HIS A 54 -4.77 -0.86 -8.08
C HIS A 54 -6.15 -1.51 -8.20
N ALA A 55 -6.47 -2.13 -9.34
CA ALA A 55 -7.73 -2.85 -9.50
C ALA A 55 -7.82 -4.08 -8.57
N GLY A 56 -6.71 -4.78 -8.33
CA GLY A 56 -6.63 -5.88 -7.36
C GLY A 56 -6.80 -5.41 -5.92
N LEU A 57 -6.12 -4.33 -5.55
CA LEU A 57 -6.21 -3.72 -4.22
C LEU A 57 -7.60 -3.16 -3.92
N GLU A 58 -8.30 -2.61 -4.91
CA GLU A 58 -9.70 -2.17 -4.75
C GLU A 58 -10.61 -3.35 -4.38
N LYS A 59 -10.47 -4.49 -5.06
CA LYS A 59 -11.22 -5.71 -4.73
C LYS A 59 -10.89 -6.23 -3.33
N LEU A 60 -9.62 -6.19 -2.95
CA LEU A 60 -9.18 -6.56 -1.61
C LEU A 60 -9.79 -5.64 -0.54
N ASN A 61 -9.80 -4.33 -0.78
CA ASN A 61 -10.37 -3.35 0.14
C ASN A 61 -11.88 -3.59 0.33
N VAL A 62 -12.62 -3.81 -0.76
CA VAL A 62 -14.06 -4.16 -0.70
C VAL A 62 -14.28 -5.42 0.15
N TYR A 63 -13.53 -6.50 -0.11
CA TYR A 63 -13.62 -7.73 0.66
C TYR A 63 -13.40 -7.52 2.17
N LEU A 64 -12.38 -6.74 2.52
CA LEU A 64 -12.04 -6.47 3.92
C LEU A 64 -13.08 -5.58 4.61
N GLU A 65 -13.64 -4.59 3.93
CA GLU A 65 -14.71 -3.75 4.48
C GLU A 65 -16.02 -4.56 4.68
N GLU A 66 -16.38 -5.47 3.77
CA GLU A 66 -17.49 -6.41 3.98
C GLU A 66 -17.27 -7.29 5.23
N CYS A 67 -16.05 -7.81 5.40
CA CYS A 67 -15.68 -8.62 6.56
C CYS A 67 -15.78 -7.83 7.87
N LYS A 68 -15.27 -6.59 7.85
CA LYS A 68 -15.31 -5.66 8.99
C LYS A 68 -16.74 -5.24 9.33
N GLY A 69 -17.60 -5.08 8.33
CA GLY A 69 -19.03 -4.80 8.46
C GLY A 69 -19.87 -5.99 8.96
N ARG A 70 -19.27 -7.18 9.06
CA ARG A 70 -19.94 -8.46 9.36
C ARG A 70 -20.97 -8.89 8.30
N GLU A 71 -20.88 -8.34 7.10
CA GLU A 71 -21.68 -8.76 5.94
C GLU A 71 -21.14 -10.07 5.35
N ARG A 72 -19.86 -10.32 5.59
CA ARG A 72 -19.12 -11.53 5.22
C ARG A 72 -18.25 -11.98 6.38
N GLU A 73 -18.01 -13.29 6.50
CA GLU A 73 -17.00 -13.83 7.41
C GLU A 73 -15.64 -13.88 6.71
N LEU A 74 -14.58 -13.44 7.38
CA LEU A 74 -13.23 -13.50 6.81
C LEU A 74 -12.78 -14.96 6.65
N ARG A 75 -12.60 -15.39 5.41
CA ARG A 75 -12.12 -16.73 5.04
C ARG A 75 -10.81 -16.62 4.30
N LEU A 76 -9.78 -17.31 4.80
CA LEU A 76 -8.43 -17.23 4.24
C LEU A 76 -8.36 -17.72 2.78
N GLU A 77 -9.19 -18.69 2.40
CA GLU A 77 -9.29 -19.17 1.02
C GLU A 77 -9.80 -18.09 0.06
N GLU A 78 -10.81 -17.31 0.49
CA GLU A 78 -11.37 -16.21 -0.31
C GLU A 78 -10.40 -15.03 -0.38
N LEU A 79 -9.79 -14.68 0.77
CA LEU A 79 -8.73 -13.68 0.84
C LEU A 79 -7.59 -14.03 -0.13
N LYS A 80 -7.14 -15.29 -0.09
CA LYS A 80 -6.11 -15.79 -1.01
C LYS A 80 -6.56 -15.66 -2.46
N ALA A 81 -7.79 -16.04 -2.80
CA ALA A 81 -8.29 -15.92 -4.18
C ALA A 81 -8.29 -14.47 -4.68
N VAL A 82 -8.63 -13.51 -3.82
CA VAL A 82 -8.54 -12.07 -4.16
C VAL A 82 -7.09 -11.64 -4.37
N MET A 83 -6.17 -12.05 -3.50
CA MET A 83 -4.74 -11.75 -3.59
C MET A 83 -4.09 -12.38 -4.83
N ASP A 84 -4.42 -13.63 -5.14
CA ASP A 84 -3.94 -14.35 -6.33
C ASP A 84 -4.36 -13.62 -7.62
N GLY A 85 -5.47 -12.88 -7.61
CA GLY A 85 -5.96 -12.13 -8.76
C GLY A 85 -5.04 -10.99 -9.23
N PHE A 86 -4.08 -10.56 -8.42
CA PHE A 86 -3.08 -9.55 -8.81
C PHE A 86 -1.65 -9.87 -8.34
N GLY A 87 -1.44 -10.96 -7.60
CA GLY A 87 -0.16 -11.33 -7.00
C GLY A 87 0.97 -11.47 -8.02
N ASP A 88 0.75 -12.18 -9.13
CA ASP A 88 1.78 -12.37 -10.17
C ASP A 88 2.23 -11.04 -10.80
N VAL A 89 1.28 -10.12 -11.01
CA VAL A 89 1.57 -8.78 -11.55
C VAL A 89 2.33 -7.95 -10.53
N LEU A 90 1.96 -8.02 -9.25
CA LEU A 90 2.66 -7.33 -8.16
C LEU A 90 4.11 -7.81 -8.03
N TRP A 91 4.35 -9.12 -8.01
CA TRP A 91 5.71 -9.65 -7.86
C TRP A 91 6.60 -9.27 -9.05
N ARG A 92 6.10 -9.44 -10.27
CA ARG A 92 6.84 -9.03 -11.47
C ARG A 92 7.14 -7.53 -11.45
N HIS A 93 6.19 -6.70 -11.06
CA HIS A 93 6.37 -5.26 -10.97
C HIS A 93 7.51 -4.89 -10.01
N LEU A 94 7.54 -5.46 -8.81
CA LEU A 94 8.61 -5.22 -7.83
C LEU A 94 9.98 -5.69 -8.33
N ASP A 95 10.05 -6.84 -9.02
CA ASP A 95 11.30 -7.33 -9.62
C ASP A 95 11.81 -6.39 -10.72
N GLU A 96 10.90 -5.87 -11.55
CA GLU A 96 11.23 -4.90 -12.59
C GLU A 96 11.69 -3.57 -11.99
N GLU A 97 11.06 -3.09 -10.92
CA GLU A 97 11.48 -1.88 -10.22
C GLU A 97 12.88 -2.02 -9.61
N VAL A 98 13.22 -3.15 -9.00
CA VAL A 98 14.58 -3.37 -8.48
C VAL A 98 15.61 -3.32 -9.61
N ARG A 99 15.27 -3.92 -10.77
CA ARG A 99 16.16 -3.92 -11.94
C ARG A 99 16.32 -2.53 -12.55
N GLU A 100 15.26 -1.73 -12.62
CA GLU A 100 15.23 -0.46 -13.36
C GLU A 100 15.53 0.76 -12.49
N LEU A 101 15.16 0.71 -11.21
CA LEU A 101 15.30 1.78 -10.22
C LEU A 101 16.24 1.40 -9.08
N GLY A 102 16.97 0.29 -9.22
CA GLY A 102 18.06 -0.06 -8.31
C GLY A 102 19.16 0.99 -8.28
N ALA A 103 19.96 0.99 -7.20
CA ALA A 103 20.99 1.99 -6.99
C ALA A 103 21.99 2.10 -8.16
N GLU A 104 22.37 0.96 -8.75
CA GLU A 104 23.29 0.93 -9.89
C GLU A 104 22.69 1.62 -11.12
N GLU A 105 21.46 1.31 -11.50
CA GLU A 105 20.78 1.96 -12.62
C GLU A 105 20.52 3.45 -12.36
N MET A 106 20.03 3.80 -11.17
CA MET A 106 19.76 5.20 -10.82
C MET A 106 21.02 6.07 -10.83
N SER A 107 22.16 5.54 -10.38
CA SER A 107 23.42 6.28 -10.33
C SER A 107 23.96 6.71 -11.69
N LYS A 108 23.51 6.06 -12.78
CA LYS A 108 23.87 6.44 -14.16
C LYS A 108 23.24 7.76 -14.58
N TYR A 109 22.13 8.14 -13.96
CA TYR A 109 21.29 9.25 -14.40
C TYR A 109 21.14 10.36 -13.34
N TRP A 110 21.41 10.03 -12.07
CA TRP A 110 21.20 10.89 -10.92
C TRP A 110 22.43 10.94 -10.05
N SER A 111 22.84 12.15 -9.65
CA SER A 111 23.82 12.36 -8.59
C SER A 111 23.19 12.12 -7.22
N LEU A 112 24.05 11.84 -6.23
CA LEU A 112 23.62 11.67 -4.85
C LEU A 112 22.91 12.92 -4.28
N GLU A 113 23.34 14.11 -4.69
CA GLU A 113 22.71 15.37 -4.27
C GLU A 113 21.31 15.53 -4.88
N GLU A 114 21.13 15.16 -6.14
CA GLU A 114 19.81 15.19 -6.79
C GLU A 114 18.86 14.15 -6.15
N MET A 115 19.34 12.92 -5.87
CA MET A 115 18.53 11.90 -5.20
C MET A 115 18.06 12.35 -3.80
N ARG A 116 18.92 13.02 -3.03
CA ARG A 116 18.57 13.55 -1.69
C ARG A 116 17.48 14.63 -1.72
N ARG A 117 17.26 15.24 -2.87
CA ARG A 117 16.23 16.28 -3.06
C ARG A 117 14.94 15.71 -3.66
N MET A 118 14.89 14.42 -3.97
CA MET A 118 13.65 13.79 -4.44
C MET A 118 12.59 13.84 -3.32
N PRO A 119 11.35 14.21 -3.65
CA PRO A 119 10.24 14.08 -2.71
C PRO A 119 9.93 12.59 -2.56
N MET A 120 10.28 12.02 -1.41
CA MET A 120 9.97 10.65 -1.01
C MET A 120 8.82 10.65 0.01
#